data_AF-A0A7W3PEN2-F1
#
_entry.id   AF-A0A7W3PEN2-F1
#
_cell.length_a   1.000
_cell.length_b   1.000
_cell.length_c   1.000
_cell.angle_alpha   90.00
_cell.angle_beta   90.00
_cell.angle_gamma   90.00
#
_symmetry.space_group_name_H-M   'P 1'
#
loop_
_entity.id
_entity.type
_entity.pdbx_description
1 polymer ?
#
loop_
_entity_poly.entity_id
_entity_poly.type
_entity_poly.pdbx_seq_one_letter_code
_entity_poly.pdbx_strand_id
1 'polypeptide(L)' 'MTETMEFTAQEQIVQLIPADGWVAVYKDGDTEVRAALVAWGLRSDGEVVPLDTDPSGTVGDPRETAGFDRVERAVGR' A
#
# COMPACT_ATOMS: atom_id res chain seq x y z
N MET A 1 20.39 -6.10 -38.11
CA MET A 1 19.17 -5.64 -37.43
C MET A 1 19.33 -6.03 -35.97
N THR A 2 19.43 -5.05 -35.08
CA THR A 2 19.57 -5.29 -33.64
C THR A 2 18.16 -5.21 -33.07
N GLU A 3 17.63 -6.33 -32.59
CA GLU A 3 16.36 -6.35 -31.88
C GLU A 3 16.59 -5.77 -30.48
N THR A 4 16.01 -4.60 -30.22
CA THR A 4 15.94 -4.05 -28.87
C THR A 4 14.82 -4.79 -28.14
N MET A 5 15.17 -5.70 -27.24
CA MET A 5 14.20 -6.25 -26.29
C MET A 5 13.83 -5.14 -25.29
N GLU A 6 12.60 -4.65 -25.37
CA GLU A 6 12.01 -3.85 -24.30
C GLU A 6 11.71 -4.77 -23.12
N PHE A 7 12.48 -4.64 -22.05
CA PHE A 7 12.14 -5.23 -20.77
C PHE A 7 11.03 -4.39 -20.15
N THR A 8 9.78 -4.86 -20.24
CA THR A 8 8.68 -4.33 -19.43
C THR A 8 8.84 -4.89 -18.02
N ALA A 9 9.66 -4.22 -17.20
CA ALA A 9 9.72 -4.52 -15.78
C ALA A 9 8.32 -4.30 -15.20
N GLN A 10 7.63 -5.38 -14.81
CA GLN A 10 6.45 -5.26 -13.97
C GLN A 10 6.85 -4.49 -12.72
N GLU A 11 6.01 -3.57 -12.26
CA GLU A 11 6.21 -2.81 -11.02
C GLU A 11 6.22 -3.79 -9.83
N GLN A 12 7.39 -4.32 -9.54
CA GLN A 12 7.59 -5.34 -8.51
C GLN A 12 8.01 -4.67 -7.21
N ILE A 13 7.45 -5.15 -6.10
CA ILE A 13 7.98 -4.82 -4.77
C ILE A 13 9.31 -5.53 -4.61
N VAL A 14 10.37 -4.75 -4.42
CA VAL A 14 11.75 -5.25 -4.24
C VAL A 14 12.16 -5.31 -2.77
N GLN A 15 11.44 -4.59 -1.89
CA GLN A 15 11.69 -4.62 -0.45
C GLN A 15 10.41 -4.31 0.34
N LEU A 16 10.26 -4.97 1.49
CA LEU A 16 9.26 -4.66 2.51
C LEU A 16 9.92 -3.98 3.70
N ILE A 17 9.29 -2.92 4.20
CA ILE A 17 9.70 -2.16 5.39
C ILE A 17 8.57 -2.25 6.42
N PRO A 18 8.84 -2.56 7.70
CA PRO A 18 7.79 -2.61 8.72
C PRO A 18 7.02 -1.28 8.83
N ALA A 19 5.68 -1.37 8.96
CA ALA A 19 4.79 -0.22 9.07
C ALA A 19 4.14 -0.08 10.45
N ASP A 20 4.78 -0.60 11.50
CA ASP A 20 4.24 -0.59 12.85
C ASP A 20 3.79 0.80 13.31
N GLY A 21 2.56 0.85 13.82
CA GLY A 21 1.92 2.08 14.30
C GLY A 21 1.43 3.02 13.20
N TRP A 22 1.22 2.51 11.97
CA TRP A 22 0.55 3.23 10.89
C TRP A 22 -0.77 2.54 10.52
N VAL A 23 -1.75 3.34 10.07
CA VAL A 23 -3.05 2.87 9.62
C VAL A 23 -3.45 3.55 8.31
N ALA A 24 -4.15 2.82 7.44
CA ALA A 24 -4.96 3.41 6.38
C ALA A 24 -6.32 3.80 6.95
N VAL A 25 -6.80 4.98 6.59
CA VAL A 25 -8.12 5.51 6.95
C VAL A 25 -8.99 5.51 5.70
N TYR A 26 -10.19 4.94 5.87
CA TYR A 26 -11.22 4.84 4.85
C TYR A 26 -12.46 5.61 5.30
N LYS A 27 -13.12 6.27 4.35
CA LYS A 27 -14.42 6.92 4.51
C LYS A 27 -15.50 6.03 3.91
N ASP A 28 -16.45 5.63 4.75
CA ASP A 28 -17.69 4.98 4.35
C ASP A 28 -18.87 5.83 4.85
N GLY A 29 -19.36 6.70 3.98
CA GLY A 29 -20.34 7.73 4.34
C GLY A 29 -19.79 8.67 5.42
N ASP A 30 -20.51 8.76 6.54
CA ASP A 30 -20.14 9.58 7.71
C ASP A 30 -19.22 8.84 8.70
N THR A 31 -18.77 7.61 8.37
CA THR A 31 -17.94 6.78 9.25
C THR A 31 -16.51 6.69 8.75
N GLU A 32 -15.54 6.81 9.67
CA GLU A 32 -14.15 6.45 9.41
C GLU A 32 -13.88 5.00 9.85
N VAL A 33 -13.33 4.20 8.93
CA VAL A 33 -12.81 2.86 9.21
C VAL A 33 -11.28 2.90 9.12
N ARG A 34 -10.60 2.21 10.03
CA ARG A 34 -9.13 2.15 10.05
C ARG A 34 -8.66 0.71 9.87
N ALA A 35 -7.67 0.51 8.99
CA ALA A 35 -6.96 -0.76 8.84
C ALA A 35 -5.48 -0.57 9.15
N ALA A 36 -4.87 -1.50 9.88
CA ALA A 36 -3.43 -1.45 10.16
C ALA A 36 -2.64 -1.66 8.86
N LEU A 37 -1.60 -0.85 8.64
CA LEU A 37 -0.63 -1.16 7.61
C LEU A 37 0.22 -2.35 8.08
N VAL A 38 0.44 -3.30 7.17
CA VAL A 38 1.29 -4.46 7.41
C VAL A 38 2.73 -4.20 7.00
N ALA A 39 2.95 -3.35 6.00
CA ALA A 39 4.28 -2.95 5.53
C ALA A 39 4.23 -1.69 4.65
N TRP A 40 5.41 -1.15 4.35
CA TRP A 40 5.65 -0.30 3.20
C TRP A 40 6.39 -1.11 2.13
N GLY A 41 5.92 -1.06 0.88
CA GLY A 41 6.58 -1.69 -0.26
C GLY A 41 7.45 -0.67 -1.01
N LEU A 42 8.75 -0.93 -1.16
CA LEU A 42 9.59 -0.24 -2.13
C LEU A 42 9.46 -0.94 -3.48
N ARG A 43 8.98 -0.22 -4.48
CA ARG A 43 8.86 -0.69 -5.87
C ARG A 43 10.19 -0.52 -6.62
N SER A 44 10.36 -1.28 -7.71
CA SER A 44 11.56 -1.24 -8.55
C SER A 44 11.82 0.11 -9.22
N ASP A 45 10.81 0.97 -9.32
CA ASP A 45 10.89 2.35 -9.84
C ASP A 45 11.28 3.38 -8.77
N GLY A 46 11.41 2.96 -7.50
CA GLY A 46 11.75 3.80 -6.37
C GLY A 46 10.53 4.36 -5.61
N GLU A 47 9.29 4.08 -6.02
CA GLU A 47 8.11 4.49 -5.25
C GLU A 47 8.01 3.66 -3.95
N VAL A 48 7.64 4.33 -2.85
CA VAL A 48 7.28 3.67 -1.60
C VAL A 48 5.77 3.73 -1.42
N VAL A 49 5.14 2.56 -1.35
CA VAL A 49 3.68 2.42 -1.27
C VAL A 49 3.27 1.82 0.08
N PRO A 50 2.15 2.28 0.68
CA PRO A 50 1.58 1.61 1.84
C PRO A 50 1.01 0.25 1.43
N LEU A 51 1.06 -0.72 2.34
CA LEU A 51 0.40 -2.01 2.17
C LEU A 51 -0.45 -2.31 3.39
N ASP A 52 -1.72 -2.58 3.18
CA ASP A 52 -2.63 -3.09 4.21
C ASP A 52 -3.19 -4.46 3.81
N THR A 53 -4.08 -4.99 4.65
CA THR A 53 -4.75 -6.27 4.42
C THR A 53 -6.25 -6.09 4.52
N ASP A 54 -6.97 -6.63 3.54
CA ASP A 54 -8.42 -6.74 3.62
C ASP A 54 -8.87 -7.84 4.62
N PRO A 55 -10.18 -7.95 4.93
CA PRO A 55 -10.69 -8.99 5.83
C PRO A 55 -10.48 -10.44 5.35
N SER A 56 -10.15 -10.66 4.07
CA SER A 56 -9.82 -11.97 3.52
C SER A 56 -8.33 -12.33 3.69
N GLY A 57 -7.50 -11.36 4.11
CA GLY A 57 -6.06 -11.49 4.23
C GLY A 57 -5.31 -11.16 2.93
N THR A 58 -5.98 -10.59 1.93
CA THR A 58 -5.32 -10.14 0.70
C THR A 58 -4.56 -8.84 0.99
N VAL A 59 -3.28 -8.82 0.63
CA VAL A 59 -2.41 -7.64 0.77
C VAL A 59 -2.52 -6.78 -0.48
N GLY A 60 -2.69 -5.47 -0.31
CA GLY A 60 -2.80 -4.52 -1.42
C GLY A 60 -2.40 -3.11 -1.05
N ASP A 61 -2.37 -2.23 -2.05
CA ASP A 61 -2.21 -0.79 -1.83
C ASP A 61 -3.58 -0.20 -1.41
N PRO A 62 -3.71 0.36 -0.20
CA PRO A 62 -4.96 0.93 0.27
C PRO A 62 -5.45 2.07 -0.63
N ARG A 63 -4.55 2.76 -1.36
CA ARG A 63 -4.87 3.86 -2.28
C ARG A 63 -5.72 3.41 -3.48
N GLU A 64 -5.70 2.11 -3.79
CA GLU A 64 -6.50 1.51 -4.87
C GLU A 64 -7.89 1.07 -4.38
N THR A 65 -8.15 1.11 -3.08
CA THR A 65 -9.41 0.71 -2.47
C THR A 65 -10.39 1.89 -2.38
N ALA A 66 -11.65 1.65 -2.72
CA ALA A 66 -12.70 2.66 -2.63
C ALA A 66 -12.84 3.21 -1.21
N GLY A 67 -13.02 4.53 -1.11
CA GLY A 67 -13.14 5.21 0.18
C GLY A 67 -11.81 5.50 0.87
N PHE A 68 -10.66 5.14 0.31
CA PHE A 68 -9.37 5.56 0.85
C PHE A 68 -9.30 7.08 1.03
N ASP A 69 -8.88 7.52 2.21
CA ASP A 69 -8.73 8.95 2.54
C ASP A 69 -7.26 9.31 2.77
N ARG A 70 -6.58 8.60 3.68
CA ARG A 70 -5.21 8.92 4.07
C ARG A 70 -4.52 7.77 4.79
N VAL A 71 -3.20 7.87 4.90
CA VAL A 71 -2.39 7.10 5.85
C VAL A 71 -1.99 8.01 7.01
N GLU A 72 -2.16 7.55 8.24
CA GLU A 72 -1.80 8.31 9.44
C GLU A 72 -1.10 7.43 10.50
N ARG A 73 -0.37 8.06 11.42
CA ARG A 73 0.15 7.38 12.61
C ARG A 73 -1.02 7.01 13.51
N ALA A 74 -1.05 5.75 13.94
CA ALA A 74 -1.94 5.32 15.01
C ALA A 74 -1.57 6.10 16.28
N VAL A 75 -2.47 6.97 16.74
CA VAL A 75 -2.29 7.66 18.01
C VAL A 75 -2.53 6.64 19.11
N GLY A 76 -1.50 6.36 19.91
CA GLY A 76 -1.61 5.44 21.05
C GLY A 76 -2.70 5.93 22.01
N ARG A 77 -3.55 5.01 22.47
CA ARG A 77 -4.37 5.22 23.68
C ARG A 77 -3.50 5.07 24.92
#